data_AF-A0A813J0A1-F1
#
_entry.id   AF-A0A813J0A1-F1
#
_cell.length_a   1.000
_cell.length_b   1.000
_cell.length_c   1.000
_cell.angle_alpha   90.00
_cell.angle_beta   90.00
_cell.angle_gamma   90.00
#
_symmetry.space_group_name_H-M   'P 1'
#
loop_
_entity.id
_entity.type
_entity.pdbx_description
1 polymer ?
#
loop_
_entity_poly.entity_id
_entity_poly.type
_entity_poly.pdbx_seq_one_letter_code
_entity_poly.pdbx_strand_id
1 'polypeptide(L)'
;MAVLLSAQDGLAEAEASRQTRQHVPAQVQMYFFIQEYLHRWAGGQHTAAEQVLKDMCFVSDKMQKECPSGHALAAVLSDTGTWSCNVCEQGYQEGTTFLSCSTCEYDECQ
;
A
#
# COMPACT_ATOMS: atom_id res chain seq x y z
N MET A 1 -36.13 -60.94 -44.86
CA MET A 1 -37.22 -59.96 -45.04
C MET A 1 -37.27 -59.09 -43.80
N ALA A 2 -37.23 -57.76 -43.98
CA ALA A 2 -37.36 -56.68 -42.99
C ALA A 2 -36.28 -56.72 -41.87
N VAL A 3 -35.57 -55.65 -41.50
CA VAL A 3 -36.06 -54.33 -41.10
C VAL A 3 -34.91 -53.32 -41.33
N LEU A 4 -35.09 -52.38 -42.26
CA LEU A 4 -34.35 -51.12 -42.35
C LEU A 4 -35.42 -50.04 -42.31
N LEU A 5 -35.43 -49.17 -41.29
CA LEU A 5 -36.05 -47.82 -41.24
C LEU A 5 -36.32 -47.42 -39.77
N SER A 6 -35.34 -46.88 -39.03
CA SER A 6 -35.61 -46.16 -37.75
C SER A 6 -34.42 -45.29 -37.27
N ALA A 7 -33.69 -44.60 -38.14
CA ALA A 7 -32.48 -43.87 -37.69
C ALA A 7 -32.31 -42.45 -38.26
N GLN A 8 -33.39 -41.76 -38.66
CA GLN A 8 -33.26 -40.40 -39.23
C GLN A 8 -33.99 -39.29 -38.44
N ASP A 9 -34.80 -39.60 -37.43
CA ASP A 9 -35.56 -38.57 -36.69
C ASP A 9 -34.79 -37.87 -35.54
N GLY A 10 -33.55 -38.27 -35.23
CA GLY A 10 -32.83 -37.76 -34.05
C GLY A 10 -31.91 -36.53 -34.27
N LEU A 11 -31.71 -36.08 -35.52
CA LEU A 11 -30.73 -35.01 -35.83
C LEU A 11 -31.33 -33.60 -35.87
N ALA A 12 -32.64 -33.45 -36.01
CA ALA A 12 -33.29 -32.13 -36.11
C ALA A 12 -33.47 -31.42 -34.76
N GLU A 13 -33.64 -32.16 -33.65
CA GLU A 13 -33.87 -31.55 -32.33
C GLU A 13 -32.58 -31.07 -31.65
N ALA A 14 -31.42 -31.59 -32.04
CA ALA A 14 -30.14 -31.21 -31.44
C ALA A 14 -29.59 -29.86 -31.95
N GLU A 15 -29.99 -29.41 -33.14
CA GLU A 15 -29.56 -28.12 -33.70
C GLU A 15 -30.40 -26.94 -33.18
N ALA A 16 -31.69 -27.14 -32.91
CA ALA A 16 -32.56 -26.11 -32.33
C ALA A 16 -32.11 -25.65 -30.94
N SER A 17 -31.48 -26.53 -30.15
CA SER A 17 -30.96 -26.19 -28.81
C SER A 17 -29.61 -25.45 -28.79
N ARG A 18 -28.85 -25.43 -29.90
CA ARG A 18 -27.57 -24.69 -29.96
C ARG A 18 -27.76 -23.23 -30.35
N GLN A 19 -28.82 -22.93 -31.09
CA GLN A 19 -29.01 -21.60 -31.68
C GLN A 19 -29.53 -20.56 -30.67
N THR A 20 -30.11 -20.99 -29.54
CA THR A 20 -30.62 -20.08 -28.50
C THR A 20 -29.57 -19.62 -27.47
N ARG A 21 -28.33 -20.13 -27.50
CA ARG A 21 -27.25 -19.70 -26.58
C ARG A 21 -26.47 -18.46 -27.03
N GLN A 22 -26.72 -17.91 -28.22
CA GLN A 22 -25.94 -16.78 -28.76
C GLN A 22 -26.55 -15.39 -28.53
N HIS A 23 -27.62 -15.29 -27.74
CA HIS A 23 -28.22 -13.99 -27.41
C HIS A 23 -28.52 -13.85 -25.92
N VAL A 24 -27.45 -13.81 -25.13
CA VAL A 24 -27.52 -13.18 -23.81
C VAL A 24 -27.30 -11.68 -24.02
N PRO A 25 -28.26 -10.81 -23.70
CA PRO A 25 -28.09 -9.36 -23.85
C PRO A 25 -26.94 -8.88 -22.94
N ALA A 26 -26.13 -7.94 -23.45
CA ALA A 26 -24.91 -7.45 -22.80
C ALA A 26 -25.10 -6.98 -21.33
N GLN A 27 -26.33 -6.65 -20.92
CA GLN A 27 -26.65 -6.24 -19.55
C GLN A 27 -26.56 -7.37 -18.50
N VAL A 28 -26.72 -8.64 -18.88
CA VAL A 28 -26.70 -9.77 -17.91
C VAL A 28 -25.28 -10.29 -17.65
N GLN A 29 -24.33 -10.05 -18.56
CA GLN A 29 -22.91 -10.39 -18.36
C GLN A 29 -22.27 -9.56 -17.24
N MET A 30 -22.74 -8.33 -17.01
CA MET A 30 -22.18 -7.45 -15.99
C MET A 30 -22.50 -7.93 -14.57
N TYR A 31 -23.67 -8.51 -14.33
CA TYR A 31 -24.09 -8.96 -13.00
C TYR A 31 -23.31 -10.20 -12.50
N PHE A 32 -22.94 -11.12 -13.39
CA PHE A 32 -22.08 -12.25 -13.04
C PHE A 32 -20.64 -11.81 -12.72
N PHE A 33 -20.14 -10.77 -13.39
CA PHE A 33 -18.80 -10.22 -13.11
C PHE A 33 -18.74 -9.53 -11.74
N ILE A 34 -19.81 -8.82 -11.33
CA ILE A 34 -19.89 -8.17 -10.00
C ILE A 34 -20.03 -9.21 -8.88
N GLN A 35 -20.77 -10.29 -9.10
CA GLN A 35 -20.94 -11.37 -8.10
C GLN A 35 -19.63 -12.14 -7.86
N GLU A 36 -18.87 -12.49 -8.90
CA GLU A 36 -17.54 -13.10 -8.74
C GLU A 36 -16.52 -12.15 -8.07
N TYR A 37 -16.59 -10.84 -8.38
CA TYR A 37 -15.72 -9.83 -7.78
C TYR A 37 -15.97 -9.67 -6.27
N LEU A 38 -17.23 -9.73 -5.83
CA LEU A 38 -17.60 -9.65 -4.41
C LEU A 38 -17.21 -10.91 -3.61
N HIS A 39 -17.32 -12.10 -4.19
CA HIS A 39 -16.89 -13.33 -3.52
C HIS A 39 -15.36 -13.43 -3.38
N ARG A 40 -14.60 -12.88 -4.34
CA ARG A 40 -13.13 -12.81 -4.26
C ARG A 40 -12.63 -11.81 -3.20
N TRP A 41 -13.42 -10.78 -2.89
CA TRP A 41 -13.12 -9.81 -1.83
C TRP A 41 -13.44 -10.32 -0.41
N ALA A 42 -14.45 -11.18 -0.24
CA ALA A 42 -14.81 -11.74 1.06
C ALA A 42 -13.85 -12.85 1.57
N GLY A 43 -12.94 -13.32 0.72
CA GLY A 43 -12.05 -14.47 0.96
C GLY A 43 -10.68 -14.18 1.57
N GLY A 44 -10.44 -13.01 2.18
CA GLY A 44 -9.27 -12.81 3.05
C GLY A 44 -7.94 -12.56 2.35
N GLN A 45 -7.91 -11.66 1.36
CA GLN A 45 -6.67 -11.06 0.85
C GLN A 45 -6.67 -9.54 1.02
N HIS A 46 -6.79 -9.09 2.27
CA HIS A 46 -6.01 -7.92 2.68
C HIS A 46 -4.55 -8.42 2.70
N THR A 47 -3.56 -7.81 2.04
CA THR A 47 -2.98 -6.54 2.52
C THR A 47 -2.02 -5.92 1.49
N ALA A 48 -2.25 -5.95 0.17
CA ALA A 48 -1.40 -5.16 -0.74
C ALA A 48 -1.49 -3.64 -0.43
N ALA A 49 -2.66 -3.14 -0.02
CA ALA A 49 -2.84 -1.75 0.41
C ALA A 49 -2.36 -1.48 1.86
N GLU A 50 -2.44 -2.47 2.75
CA GLU A 50 -1.95 -2.33 4.12
C GLU A 50 -0.41 -2.42 4.20
N GLN A 51 0.22 -3.18 3.30
CA GLN A 51 1.68 -3.21 3.16
C GLN A 51 2.23 -1.86 2.67
N VAL A 52 1.51 -1.17 1.76
CA VAL A 52 1.88 0.20 1.33
C VAL A 52 1.73 1.21 2.48
N LEU A 53 0.74 1.05 3.37
CA LEU A 53 0.62 1.88 4.58
C LEU A 53 1.74 1.60 5.59
N LYS A 54 2.22 0.35 5.68
CA LYS A 54 3.35 -0.04 6.54
C LYS A 54 4.71 0.44 6.01
N ASP A 55 4.87 0.50 4.69
CA ASP A 55 6.08 1.03 4.06
C ASP A 55 6.08 2.58 4.02
N MET A 56 4.92 3.23 4.05
CA MET A 56 4.81 4.70 4.10
C MET A 56 5.16 5.34 5.46
N CYS A 57 5.30 4.57 6.54
CA CYS A 57 5.82 5.07 7.82
C CYS A 57 7.32 4.78 8.05
N PHE A 58 7.99 4.05 7.15
CA PHE A 58 9.42 3.69 7.31
C PHE A 58 10.39 4.64 6.59
N VAL A 59 9.93 5.53 5.71
CA VAL A 59 10.81 6.51 5.02
C VAL A 59 10.91 7.85 5.78
N SER A 60 10.42 7.89 7.03
CA SER A 60 10.68 8.99 7.96
C SER A 60 11.91 8.74 8.84
N ASP A 61 12.79 7.82 8.41
CA ASP A 61 14.19 7.75 8.84
C ASP A 61 14.94 8.94 8.19
N LYS A 62 14.57 10.15 8.62
CA LYS A 62 15.33 11.35 8.33
C LYS A 62 16.68 11.15 9.00
N MET A 63 17.71 10.84 8.19
CA MET A 63 19.14 10.86 8.50
C MET A 63 19.41 11.47 9.88
N GLN A 64 19.35 10.62 10.91
CA GLN A 64 19.65 11.06 12.27
C GLN A 64 21.11 11.46 12.25
N LYS A 65 21.38 12.76 12.41
CA LYS A 65 22.74 13.23 12.60
C LYS A 65 23.27 12.61 13.89
N GLU A 66 24.54 12.24 13.87
CA GLU A 66 25.22 11.65 15.02
C GLU A 66 26.29 12.62 15.52
N CYS A 67 26.50 12.66 16.83
CA CYS A 67 27.64 13.39 17.39
C CYS A 67 28.96 12.67 17.04
N PRO A 68 30.14 13.27 17.28
CA PRO A 68 31.44 12.64 16.99
C PRO A 68 31.67 11.29 17.68
N SER A 69 30.92 11.01 18.75
CA SER A 69 30.94 9.74 19.48
C SER A 69 29.96 8.70 18.94
N GLY A 70 29.16 9.02 17.91
CA GLY A 70 28.18 8.12 17.29
C GLY A 70 26.82 8.04 18.00
N HIS A 71 26.49 9.01 18.87
CA HIS A 71 25.15 9.07 19.48
C HIS A 71 24.19 9.89 18.61
N ALA A 72 22.93 9.48 18.54
CA ALA A 72 21.90 10.21 17.81
C ALA A 72 21.66 11.60 18.42
N LEU A 73 21.61 12.61 17.55
CA LEU A 73 21.25 13.99 17.90
C LEU A 73 19.73 14.18 17.77
N ALA A 74 19.14 14.85 18.75
CA ALA A 74 17.73 15.22 18.74
C ALA A 74 17.58 16.72 18.50
N ALA A 75 16.60 17.11 17.68
CA ALA A 75 16.24 18.52 17.51
C ALA A 75 15.50 19.03 18.75
N VAL A 76 16.06 20.02 19.42
CA VAL A 76 15.52 20.63 20.65
C VAL A 76 15.38 22.13 20.42
N LEU A 77 14.34 22.72 21.01
CA LEU A 77 14.15 24.17 21.04
C LEU A 77 14.80 24.71 22.30
N SER A 78 15.67 25.72 22.17
CA SER A 78 16.25 26.41 23.33
C SER A 78 15.12 27.08 24.11
N ASP A 79 14.85 26.59 25.32
CA ASP A 79 13.76 27.05 26.17
C ASP A 79 14.17 28.22 27.06
N THR A 80 15.44 28.28 27.47
CA THR A 80 15.98 29.31 28.35
C THR A 80 17.47 29.55 28.09
N GLY A 81 17.85 30.83 27.97
CA GLY A 81 19.25 31.26 27.96
C GLY A 81 19.94 31.22 26.60
N THR A 82 21.25 31.48 26.62
CA THR A 82 22.12 31.42 25.44
C THR A 82 22.83 30.07 25.39
N TRP A 83 22.75 29.37 24.26
CA TRP A 83 23.50 28.15 24.01
C TRP A 83 24.61 28.41 22.99
N SER A 84 25.63 27.55 22.95
CA SER A 84 26.77 27.67 22.04
C SER A 84 26.97 26.39 21.23
N CYS A 85 27.13 26.51 19.91
CA CYS A 85 27.39 25.36 19.05
C CYS A 85 28.83 24.86 19.23
N ASN A 86 29.02 23.55 19.46
CA ASN A 86 30.33 22.93 19.59
C ASN A 86 31.14 22.92 18.29
N VAL A 87 30.51 23.15 17.13
CA VAL A 87 31.18 23.14 15.81
C VAL A 87 31.63 24.54 15.39
N CYS A 88 30.73 25.52 15.47
CA CYS A 88 31.02 26.88 15.01
C CYS A 88 31.38 27.84 16.15
N GLU A 89 31.26 27.40 17.41
CA GLU A 89 31.53 28.17 18.64
C GLU A 89 30.71 29.47 18.77
N GLN A 90 29.65 29.61 17.98
CA GLN A 90 28.75 30.76 18.03
C GLN A 90 27.69 30.57 19.11
N GLY A 91 27.40 31.68 19.81
CA GLY A 91 26.29 31.76 20.77
C GLY A 91 24.98 32.13 20.07
N TYR A 92 23.92 31.40 20.36
CA TYR A 92 22.58 31.63 19.83
C TYR A 92 21.61 32.01 20.97
N GLN A 93 20.53 32.70 20.61
CA GLN A 93 19.52 33.17 21.56
C GLN A 93 18.45 32.10 21.82
N GLU A 94 17.67 32.30 22.89
CA GLU A 94 16.50 31.48 23.22
C GLU A 94 15.51 31.40 22.04
N GLY A 95 14.75 30.30 21.97
CA GLY A 95 13.78 30.05 20.90
C GLY A 95 14.38 29.62 19.56
N THR A 96 15.69 29.35 19.50
CA THR A 96 16.32 28.73 18.33
C THR A 96 16.33 27.21 18.45
N THR A 97 16.15 26.52 17.33
CA THR A 97 16.23 25.06 17.26
C THR A 97 17.66 24.63 17.00
N PHE A 98 18.14 23.64 17.74
CA PHE A 98 19.47 23.06 17.58
C PHE A 98 19.43 21.54 17.79
N LEU A 99 20.52 20.87 17.46
CA LEU A 99 20.68 19.44 17.61
C LEU A 99 21.48 19.15 18.87
N SER A 100 20.87 18.52 19.87
CA SER A 100 21.50 18.21 21.14
C SER A 100 21.66 16.71 21.36
N CYS A 101 22.80 16.31 21.90
CA CYS A 101 23.09 14.96 22.31
C CYS A 101 22.96 14.82 23.83
N SER A 102 21.93 14.09 24.28
CA SER A 102 21.66 13.87 25.72
C SER A 102 22.74 13.08 26.47
N THR A 103 23.63 12.39 25.74
CA THR A 103 24.69 11.55 26.35
C THR A 103 26.01 12.30 26.50
N CYS A 104 26.33 13.20 25.57
CA CYS A 104 27.62 13.89 25.52
C CYS A 104 27.53 15.39 25.81
N GLU A 105 26.33 15.94 26.01
CA GLU A 105 26.11 17.39 26.12
C GLU A 105 26.71 18.14 24.91
N TYR A 106 26.61 17.52 23.73
CA TYR A 106 27.11 18.08 22.47
C TYR A 106 25.96 18.73 21.71
N ASP A 107 26.15 19.99 21.35
CA ASP A 107 25.16 20.81 20.67
C ASP A 107 25.67 21.30 19.31
N GLU A 108 24.87 21.12 18.26
CA GLU A 108 25.17 21.54 16.90
C GLU A 108 24.04 22.40 16.34
N CYS A 109 24.41 23.50 15.69
CA CYS A 109 23.45 24.31 14.95
C CYS A 109 22.85 23.53 13.77
N GLN A 110 21.56 23.70 13.51
CA GLN A 110 20.88 23.04 12.39
C GLN A 110 21.39 23.54 11.03
#